data_AF-A0A353NRH5-F1
#
_entry.id   AF-A0A353NRH5-F1
#
_cell.length_a   1.000
_cell.length_b   1.000
_cell.length_c   1.000
_cell.angle_alpha   90.00
_cell.angle_beta   90.00
_cell.angle_gamma   90.00
#
_symmetry.space_group_name_H-M   'P 1'
#
loop_
_entity.id
_entity.type
_entity.pdbx_description
1 polymer ?
#
loop_
_entity_poly.entity_id
_entity_poly.type
_entity_poly.pdbx_seq_one_letter_code
_entity_poly.pdbx_strand_id
1 'polypeptide(L)' 'MKLEIGRINIKDVQFGEQTFVEDGILTIDKAGLMATLKEDERIDDVEIDLAKPGEKVRLIPVKDVIEPR' A
#
# COMPACT_ATOMS: atom_id res chain seq x y z
N MET A 1 8.00 26.79 -14.62
CA MET A 1 7.38 25.48 -14.94
C MET A 1 5.90 25.56 -14.59
N LYS A 2 5.02 25.15 -15.50
CA LYS A 2 3.58 25.05 -15.24
C LYS A 2 3.27 23.59 -14.86
N LEU A 3 2.82 23.36 -13.63
CA LEU A 3 2.41 22.04 -13.18
C LEU A 3 0.90 21.89 -13.42
N GLU A 4 0.48 20.75 -13.94
CA GLU A 4 -0.92 20.42 -14.16
C GLU A 4 -1.28 19.17 -13.35
N ILE A 5 -2.49 19.16 -12.79
CA ILE A 5 -2.97 18.02 -12.00
C ILE A 5 -3.45 16.93 -12.96
N GLY A 6 -2.67 15.86 -13.08
CA GLY A 6 -3.08 14.64 -13.75
C GLY A 6 -4.06 13.84 -12.88
N ARG A 7 -5.12 13.31 -13.50
CA ARG A 7 -6.04 12.35 -12.87
C ARG A 7 -6.04 11.08 -13.69
N ILE A 8 -5.81 9.95 -13.02
CA ILE A 8 -5.83 8.62 -13.64
C ILE A 8 -6.96 7.84 -12.98
N ASN A 9 -7.81 7.20 -13.79
CA ASN A 9 -8.89 6.37 -13.28
C ASN A 9 -8.40 4.92 -13.12
N ILE A 10 -8.34 4.44 -11.88
CA ILE A 10 -7.88 3.09 -11.54
C ILE A 10 -9.10 2.20 -11.27
N LYS A 11 -9.20 1.12 -12.03
CA LYS A 11 -10.28 0.11 -11.94
C LYS A 11 -9.90 -1.05 -11.04
N ASP A 12 -8.61 -1.38 -10.96
CA ASP A 12 -8.13 -2.48 -10.13
C ASP A 12 -6.72 -2.20 -9.60
N VAL A 13 -6.37 -2.87 -8.50
CA VAL A 13 -5.06 -2.79 -7.86
C VAL A 13 -4.57 -4.20 -7.55
N GLN A 14 -3.30 -4.48 -7.81
CA GLN A 14 -2.69 -5.80 -7.60
C GLN A 14 -1.23 -5.69 -7.17
N PHE A 15 -0.70 -6.75 -6.58
CA PHE A 15 0.73 -6.88 -6.33
C PHE A 15 1.45 -7.45 -7.56
N GLY A 16 2.69 -7.03 -7.76
CA GLY A 16 3.58 -7.56 -8.79
C GLY A 16 5.04 -7.30 -8.46
N GLU A 17 5.93 -7.53 -9.42
CA GLU A 17 7.38 -7.32 -9.24
C GLU A 17 7.78 -5.85 -9.34
N GLN A 18 6.98 -5.02 -10.00
CA GLN A 18 7.29 -3.61 -10.28
C GLN A 18 6.05 -2.74 -10.13
N THR A 19 6.26 -1.49 -9.74
CA THR A 19 5.18 -0.51 -9.60
C THR A 19 4.93 0.20 -10.94
N PHE A 20 3.75 0.00 -11.53
CA PHE A 20 3.36 0.65 -12.78
C PHE A 20 1.83 0.74 -12.92
N VAL A 21 1.38 1.57 -13.86
CA VAL A 21 -0.03 1.69 -14.24
C VAL A 21 -0.18 1.32 -15.71
N GLU A 22 -1.01 0.33 -15.99
CA GLU A 22 -1.32 -0.13 -17.35
C GLU A 22 -2.81 -0.47 -17.45
N ASP A 23 -3.49 -0.03 -18.52
CA ASP A 23 -4.91 -0.29 -18.79
C ASP A 23 -5.90 0.02 -17.64
N GLY A 24 -5.51 0.95 -16.75
CA GLY A 24 -6.30 1.33 -15.58
C GLY A 24 -6.15 0.36 -14.39
N ILE A 25 -5.13 -0.50 -14.41
CA ILE A 25 -4.72 -1.36 -13.31
C ILE A 25 -3.44 -0.79 -12.69
N LEU A 26 -3.42 -0.62 -11.37
CA LEU A 26 -2.22 -0.25 -10.62
C LEU A 26 -1.56 -1.53 -10.08
N THR A 27 -0.38 -1.84 -10.59
CA THR A 27 0.47 -2.90 -10.03
C THR A 27 1.44 -2.26 -9.05
N ILE A 28 1.61 -2.87 -7.87
CA ILE A 28 2.45 -2.39 -6.79
C ILE A 28 3.53 -3.44 -6.48
N ASP A 29 4.79 -3.01 -6.46
CA ASP A 29 5.88 -3.80 -5.89
C ASP A 29 5.78 -3.84 -4.36
N LYS A 30 5.31 -4.98 -3.83
CA LYS A 30 5.16 -5.19 -2.39
C LYS A 30 6.51 -5.18 -1.67
N ALA A 31 7.54 -5.78 -2.27
CA ALA A 31 8.84 -5.93 -1.64
C ALA A 31 9.56 -4.57 -1.56
N GLY A 32 9.55 -3.80 -2.64
CA GLY A 32 10.09 -2.44 -2.66
C GLY A 32 9.35 -1.52 -1.68
N LEU A 33 8.02 -1.62 -1.61
CA LEU A 33 7.23 -0.82 -0.66
C LEU A 33 7.56 -1.17 0.81
N MET A 34 7.68 -2.46 1.12
CA MET A 34 8.09 -2.90 2.46
C MET A 34 9.50 -2.44 2.81
N ALA A 35 10.44 -2.50 1.85
CA ALA A 35 11.81 -2.03 2.06
C ALA A 35 11.86 -0.53 2.38
N THR A 36 11.11 0.30 1.64
CA THR A 36 11.01 1.74 1.92
C THR A 36 10.39 2.02 3.29
N LEU A 37 9.37 1.27 3.70
CA LEU A 37 8.76 1.44 5.02
C LEU A 37 9.71 1.04 6.16
N LYS A 38 10.52 0.00 5.97
CA LYS A 38 11.54 -0.45 6.94
C LYS A 38 12.76 0.47 7.05
N GLU A 39 12.85 1.54 6.26
CA GLU A 39 13.86 2.59 6.47
C GLU A 39 13.63 3.36 7.78
N ASP A 40 12.42 3.33 8.34
CA ASP A 40 12.12 3.90 9.65
C ASP A 40 12.49 2.91 10.78
N GLU A 41 13.55 3.23 11.53
CA GLU A 41 14.06 2.40 12.63
C GLU A 41 13.04 2.13 13.75
N ARG A 42 11.93 2.88 13.81
CA ARG A 42 10.86 2.68 14.80
C ARG A 42 9.90 1.55 14.41
N ILE A 43 10.03 1.03 13.19
CA ILE A 43 9.17 -0.02 12.64
C ILE A 43 9.92 -1.35 12.69
N ASP A 44 9.46 -2.25 13.57
CA ASP A 44 10.05 -3.58 13.71
C ASP A 44 9.65 -4.51 12.57
N ASP A 45 8.35 -4.55 12.23
CA ASP A 45 7.84 -5.33 11.11
C ASP A 45 6.72 -4.64 10.35
N VAL A 46 6.57 -5.02 9.08
CA VAL A 46 5.59 -4.46 8.16
C VAL A 46 4.92 -5.59 7.40
N GLU A 47 3.59 -5.66 7.48
CA GLU A 47 2.78 -6.49 6.61
C GLU A 47 1.85 -5.60 5.79
N ILE A 48 1.69 -5.92 4.51
CA ILE A 48 0.87 -5.15 3.58
C ILE A 48 -0.15 -6.07 2.95
N ASP A 49 -1.41 -5.78 3.21
CA ASP A 49 -2.56 -6.45 2.62
C ASP A 49 -3.33 -5.51 1.69
N LEU A 50 -3.93 -6.10 0.67
CA LEU A 50 -4.76 -5.41 -0.30
C LEU A 50 -6.16 -6.03 -0.24
N ALA A 51 -7.16 -5.20 0.01
CA ALA A 51 -8.56 -5.58 -0.02
C ALA A 51 -9.28 -4.78 -1.12
N LYS A 52 -10.06 -5.48 -1.94
CA LYS A 52 -10.81 -4.88 -3.06
C LYS A 52 -12.28 -4.63 -2.66
N PRO A 53 -12.91 -3.58 -3.21
CA PRO A 53 -14.34 -3.37 -3.03
C PRO A 53 -15.15 -4.60 -3.45
N GLY A 54 -16.01 -5.10 -2.54
CA GLY A 54 -16.85 -6.28 -2.77
C GLY A 54 -16.28 -7.59 -2.21
N GLU A 55 -15.02 -7.62 -1.78
CA GLU A 55 -14.49 -8.77 -1.04
C GLU A 55 -15.14 -8.87 0.34
N LYS A 56 -15.35 -10.11 0.82
CA LYS A 56 -15.88 -10.38 2.17
C LYS A 56 -14.76 -10.25 3.22
N VAL A 57 -14.00 -9.17 3.16
CA VAL A 57 -12.85 -8.86 4.01
C VAL A 57 -13.11 -7.51 4.70
N ARG A 58 -12.61 -7.37 5.93
CA ARG A 58 -12.66 -6.11 6.69
C ARG A 58 -11.28 -5.84 7.28
N LEU A 59 -10.66 -4.74 6.88
CA LEU A 59 -9.43 -4.24 7.49
C LEU A 59 -9.77 -3.44 8.74
N ILE A 60 -9.31 -3.88 9.91
CA ILE A 60 -9.55 -3.21 11.19
C ILE A 60 -8.18 -2.88 11.80
N PRO A 61 -7.95 -1.63 12.24
CA PRO A 61 -6.72 -1.30 12.96
C PRO A 61 -6.75 -1.97 14.33
N VAL A 62 -5.87 -2.94 14.56
CA VAL A 62 -5.57 -3.44 15.89
C VAL A 62 -4.45 -2.57 16.45
N LYS A 63 -4.76 -1.75 17.44
CA LYS A 63 -3.77 -0.98 18.18
C LYS A 63 -3.54 -1.72 19.49
N ASP A 64 -2.47 -2.48 19.56
CA ASP A 64 -2.11 -3.12 20.82
C ASP A 64 -1.60 -2.06 21.80
N VAL A 65 -2.05 -2.12 23.05
CA VAL A 65 -1.62 -1.18 24.09
C VAL A 65 -0.36 -1.75 24.71
N ILE A 66 0.80 -1.20 24.35
CA ILE A 66 2.02 -1.43 25.13
C ILE A 66 1.87 -0.62 26.42
N GLU A 67 1.88 -1.29 27.56
CA GLU A 67 1.83 -0.64 28.87
C GLU A 67 2.98 0.38 28.99
N PRO A 68 2.73 1.64 29.35
CA PRO A 68 3.80 2.58 29.64
C PRO A 68 4.55 2.09 30.88
N ARG A 69 5.77 1.57 30.69
CA ARG A 69 6.70 1.29 31.79
C ARG A 69 7.45 2.55 32.21
#